data_AF-A0A8T2N6H1-F1
#
_entry.id   AF-A0A8T2N6H1-F1
#
_cell.length_a   1.000
_cell.length_b   1.000
_cell.length_c   1.000
_cell.angle_alpha   90.00
_cell.angle_beta   90.00
_cell.angle_gamma   90.00
#
_symmetry.space_group_name_H-M   'P 1'
#
loop_
_entity.id
_entity.type
_entity.pdbx_description
1 polymer ?
#
loop_
_entity_poly.entity_id
_entity_poly.type
_entity_poly.pdbx_seq_one_letter_code
_entity_poly.pdbx_strand_id
1 'polypeptide(L)'
;MLITEHFHNIRAITQFSKQKGASRDTHVEARDVWRDYDSLKEVVLGSLCVNVRVPSSLTAERPQRGKRGLLELAGAIKCSTGRSALSYMMYGCYCGLGGQGWPRDRTDWCCHRHDCCYGEAEMAGCRTMTDKYNWTCEDRVPDCDSLKDRCEKILCKCDREAAKCLRKAPFIRRYALWPDFLCGCDYPTCSYY
;
A
#
# COMPACT_ATOMS: atom_id res chain seq x y z
N MET A 1 22.95 -3.70 38.34
CA MET A 1 22.11 -2.54 38.69
C MET A 1 20.88 -2.59 37.78
N LEU A 2 20.07 -3.66 37.86
CA LEU A 2 18.91 -3.80 38.75
C LEU A 2 18.01 -2.56 38.66
N ILE A 3 16.94 -2.62 37.85
CA ILE A 3 15.59 -3.02 38.31
C ILE A 3 15.15 -2.16 39.50
N THR A 4 14.71 -0.93 39.23
CA THR A 4 14.06 -0.07 40.25
C THR A 4 12.91 0.79 39.75
N GLU A 5 12.51 0.74 38.47
CA GLU A 5 11.37 1.57 38.00
C GLU A 5 10.07 0.79 37.70
N HIS A 6 10.03 -0.52 37.98
CA HIS A 6 8.82 -1.34 37.78
C HIS A 6 7.94 -1.55 39.02
N PHE A 7 8.28 -1.00 40.19
CA PHE A 7 7.58 -1.32 41.46
C PHE A 7 6.79 -0.18 42.12
N HIS A 8 6.59 0.97 41.45
CA HIS A 8 5.72 2.03 42.00
C HIS A 8 4.27 2.01 41.51
N ASN A 9 3.91 1.19 40.52
CA ASN A 9 2.56 1.23 39.94
C ASN A 9 1.65 0.03 40.28
N ILE A 10 2.15 -0.99 41.00
CA ILE A 10 1.34 -2.16 41.39
C ILE A 10 0.60 -1.96 42.71
N ARG A 11 1.00 -0.99 43.55
CA ARG A 11 0.29 -0.67 44.81
C ARG A 11 -0.94 0.24 44.64
N ALA A 12 -1.17 0.83 43.47
CA ALA A 12 -2.35 1.67 43.22
C ALA A 12 -3.59 0.88 42.75
N ILE A 13 -3.39 -0.30 42.17
CA ILE A 13 -4.49 -1.09 41.57
C ILE A 13 -5.28 -1.86 42.65
N THR A 14 -4.66 -2.20 43.78
CA THR A 14 -5.30 -3.01 44.84
C THR A 14 -6.11 -2.22 45.87
N GLN A 15 -6.17 -0.89 45.78
CA GLN A 15 -7.01 -0.07 46.67
C GLN A 15 -8.30 0.49 46.01
N PHE A 16 -8.47 0.41 44.70
CA PHE A 16 -9.70 0.86 44.03
C PHE A 16 -10.85 -0.15 44.08
N SER A 17 -10.58 -1.42 44.38
CA SER A 17 -11.61 -2.48 44.40
C SER A 17 -12.50 -2.47 45.67
N LYS A 18 -12.41 -1.46 46.55
CA LYS A 18 -13.07 -1.54 47.87
C LYS A 18 -13.95 -0.37 48.30
N GLN A 19 -14.30 0.59 47.45
CA GLN A 19 -15.23 1.64 47.87
C GLN A 19 -16.17 2.12 46.77
N LYS A 20 -17.47 1.88 47.03
CA LYS A 20 -18.68 2.53 46.50
C LYS A 20 -19.15 2.00 45.14
N GLY A 21 -20.24 1.26 45.01
CA GLY A 21 -21.46 1.26 45.83
C GLY A 21 -22.32 2.49 45.49
N ALA A 22 -23.19 2.31 44.48
CA ALA A 22 -24.39 3.09 44.13
C ALA A 22 -24.29 4.63 44.01
N SER A 23 -24.26 5.15 42.77
CA SER A 23 -24.99 6.37 42.40
C SER A 23 -25.20 6.45 40.88
N ARG A 24 -26.41 6.84 40.46
CA ARG A 24 -26.90 6.91 39.08
C ARG A 24 -26.49 8.23 38.44
N ASP A 25 -25.32 8.32 37.78
CA ASP A 25 -24.96 9.48 36.94
C ASP A 25 -23.83 9.18 35.94
N THR A 26 -23.75 7.94 35.41
CA THR A 26 -22.72 7.54 34.41
C THR A 26 -23.29 7.29 33.01
N HIS A 27 -24.54 7.65 32.78
CA HIS A 27 -25.25 7.25 31.55
C HIS A 27 -25.00 8.16 30.34
N VAL A 28 -24.42 9.34 30.52
CA VAL A 28 -24.17 10.32 29.44
C VAL A 28 -22.78 10.12 28.83
N GLU A 29 -21.73 9.98 29.64
CA GLU A 29 -20.33 9.89 29.17
C GLU A 29 -20.02 8.55 28.47
N ALA A 30 -20.70 7.47 28.87
CA ALA A 30 -20.60 6.19 28.17
C ALA A 30 -21.23 6.23 26.76
N ARG A 31 -22.20 7.11 26.49
CA ARG A 31 -22.81 7.21 25.15
C ARG A 31 -21.84 7.75 24.12
N ASP A 32 -20.99 8.70 24.48
CA ASP A 32 -20.07 9.35 23.54
C ASP A 32 -18.91 8.41 23.15
N VAL A 33 -18.39 7.62 24.11
CA VAL A 33 -17.36 6.60 23.84
C VAL A 33 -17.90 5.43 23.01
N TRP A 34 -19.12 4.97 23.28
CA TRP A 34 -19.76 3.91 22.47
C TRP A 34 -20.21 4.39 21.08
N ARG A 35 -20.48 5.69 20.89
CA ARG A 35 -20.82 6.25 19.58
C ARG A 35 -19.65 6.22 18.60
N ASP A 36 -18.42 6.41 19.09
CA ASP A 36 -17.19 6.27 18.29
C ASP A 36 -16.90 4.79 17.97
N TYR A 37 -17.19 3.88 18.90
CA TYR A 37 -17.01 2.43 18.69
C TYR A 37 -18.06 1.84 17.73
N ASP A 38 -19.33 2.28 17.79
CA ASP A 38 -20.37 1.84 16.85
C ASP A 38 -20.20 2.48 15.46
N SER A 39 -19.65 3.68 15.35
CA SER A 39 -19.27 4.27 14.05
C SER A 39 -18.17 3.47 13.35
N LEU A 40 -17.21 2.92 14.11
CA LEU A 40 -16.21 2.00 13.59
C LEU A 40 -16.80 0.65 13.17
N LYS A 41 -17.84 0.14 13.85
CA LYS A 41 -18.52 -1.10 13.44
C LYS A 41 -19.26 -0.94 12.12
N GLU A 42 -19.96 0.18 11.90
CA GLU A 42 -20.65 0.47 10.63
C GLU A 42 -19.65 0.61 9.47
N VAL A 43 -18.48 1.22 9.69
CA VAL A 43 -17.39 1.28 8.70
C VAL A 43 -16.82 -0.12 8.40
N VAL A 44 -16.59 -0.96 9.42
CA VAL A 44 -16.08 -2.32 9.23
C VAL A 44 -17.10 -3.25 8.55
N LEU A 45 -18.39 -3.09 8.86
CA LEU A 45 -19.49 -3.84 8.24
C LEU A 45 -19.78 -3.39 6.80
N GLY A 46 -19.56 -2.12 6.48
CA GLY A 46 -19.71 -1.55 5.12
C GLY A 46 -18.47 -1.68 4.22
N SER A 47 -17.32 -2.15 4.73
CA SER A 47 -16.04 -2.23 4.00
C SER A 47 -15.81 -3.56 3.26
N LEU A 48 -16.72 -4.52 3.33
CA LEU A 48 -16.61 -5.73 2.50
C LEU A 48 -17.14 -5.41 1.10
N CYS A 49 -16.25 -5.13 0.15
CA CYS A 49 -16.54 -5.25 -1.28
C CYS A 49 -16.75 -6.75 -1.63
N VAL A 50 -17.77 -7.42 -1.07
CA VAL A 50 -18.01 -8.85 -1.26
C VAL A 50 -19.40 -9.10 -1.81
N ASN A 51 -19.42 -9.70 -3.00
CA ASN A 51 -20.15 -10.94 -3.20
C ASN A 51 -19.24 -11.90 -3.96
N VAL A 52 -18.88 -13.02 -3.32
CA VAL A 52 -18.83 -14.41 -3.86
C VAL A 52 -17.99 -15.32 -2.95
N ARG A 53 -18.45 -16.56 -2.78
CA ARG A 53 -17.83 -17.66 -2.02
C ARG A 53 -17.11 -18.61 -3.00
N VAL A 54 -15.84 -18.93 -2.78
CA VAL A 54 -15.09 -19.96 -3.55
C VAL A 54 -14.35 -20.88 -2.57
N PRO A 55 -14.37 -22.22 -2.73
CA PRO A 55 -13.72 -23.13 -1.78
C PRO A 55 -12.22 -23.28 -2.02
N SER A 56 -11.51 -23.54 -0.92
CA SER A 56 -10.06 -23.71 -0.82
C SER A 56 -9.61 -25.10 -1.24
N SER A 57 -8.62 -25.21 -2.13
CA SER A 57 -7.43 -26.08 -1.96
C SER A 57 -6.67 -26.23 -3.28
N LEU A 58 -5.40 -25.80 -3.31
CA LEU A 58 -4.26 -26.47 -3.96
C LEU A 58 -2.98 -25.76 -3.49
N THR A 59 -2.25 -26.36 -2.56
CA THR A 59 -0.89 -25.95 -2.20
C THR A 59 0.10 -26.55 -3.18
N ALA A 60 0.89 -25.71 -3.85
CA ALA A 60 2.03 -26.11 -4.67
C ALA A 60 3.34 -25.63 -4.03
N GLU A 61 4.32 -26.53 -3.96
CA GLU A 61 5.70 -26.36 -3.51
C GLU A 61 6.36 -25.09 -4.07
N ARG A 62 7.15 -24.38 -3.24
CA ARG A 62 7.80 -23.09 -3.59
C ARG A 62 9.18 -23.32 -4.22
N PRO A 63 9.38 -23.03 -5.52
CA PRO A 63 10.73 -22.85 -6.07
C PRO A 63 11.35 -21.58 -5.48
N GLN A 64 12.66 -21.61 -5.24
CA GLN A 64 13.43 -20.45 -4.77
C GLN A 64 13.15 -19.21 -5.63
N ARG A 65 12.55 -18.20 -5.00
CA ARG A 65 11.95 -17.03 -5.63
C ARG A 65 13.02 -16.04 -6.08
N GLY A 66 13.40 -16.07 -7.36
CA GLY A 66 14.21 -15.03 -7.98
C GLY A 66 13.48 -13.67 -7.91
N LYS A 67 14.08 -12.69 -7.22
CA LYS A 67 13.53 -11.32 -7.03
C LYS A 67 13.80 -10.42 -8.24
N ARG A 68 13.08 -10.48 -9.35
CA ARG A 68 13.50 -9.69 -10.54
C ARG A 68 12.30 -9.33 -11.42
N GLY A 69 12.16 -8.06 -11.81
CA GLY A 69 10.94 -7.34 -12.21
C GLY A 69 10.69 -6.14 -11.27
N LEU A 70 10.74 -6.40 -9.95
CA LEU A 70 10.63 -5.38 -8.90
C LEU A 70 11.91 -4.55 -8.68
N LEU A 71 13.09 -5.10 -9.03
CA LEU A 71 14.37 -4.42 -8.81
C LEU A 71 14.56 -3.28 -9.81
N GLU A 72 14.10 -3.48 -11.03
CA GLU A 72 14.21 -2.56 -12.14
C GLU A 72 13.32 -1.32 -11.90
N LEU A 73 12.05 -1.52 -11.54
CA LEU A 73 11.17 -0.45 -11.04
C LEU A 73 11.80 0.30 -9.86
N ALA A 74 12.34 -0.43 -8.88
CA ALA A 74 12.95 0.19 -7.72
C ALA A 74 14.14 1.08 -8.10
N GLY A 75 14.95 0.62 -9.05
CA GLY A 75 16.05 1.38 -9.62
C GLY A 75 15.58 2.59 -10.42
N ALA A 76 14.54 2.46 -11.25
CA ALA A 76 13.94 3.56 -12.01
C ALA A 76 13.41 4.67 -11.08
N ILE A 77 12.72 4.30 -10.00
CA ILE A 77 12.26 5.24 -8.96
C ILE A 77 13.44 5.92 -8.28
N LYS A 78 14.48 5.16 -7.90
CA LYS A 78 15.69 5.73 -7.27
C LYS A 78 16.41 6.70 -8.20
N CYS A 79 16.56 6.34 -9.47
CA CYS A 79 17.15 7.18 -10.52
C CYS A 79 16.39 8.51 -10.67
N SER A 80 15.07 8.45 -10.81
CA SER A 80 14.26 9.63 -11.13
C SER A 80 14.02 10.53 -9.90
N THR A 81 13.71 9.93 -8.76
CA THR A 81 13.24 10.66 -7.56
C THR A 81 14.35 10.90 -6.53
N GLY A 82 15.45 10.13 -6.57
CA GLY A 82 16.46 10.09 -5.51
C GLY A 82 16.02 9.39 -4.23
N ARG A 83 14.73 9.03 -4.10
CA ARG A 83 14.15 8.37 -2.92
C ARG A 83 14.28 6.84 -3.01
N SER A 84 14.22 6.17 -1.88
CA SER A 84 14.11 4.71 -1.86
C SER A 84 12.75 4.29 -2.41
N ALA A 85 12.73 3.30 -3.30
CA ALA A 85 11.49 2.70 -3.78
C ALA A 85 10.64 2.11 -2.63
N LEU A 86 11.29 1.70 -1.53
CA LEU A 86 10.62 1.23 -0.32
C LEU A 86 9.65 2.26 0.26
N SER A 87 9.90 3.56 0.06
CA SER A 87 8.99 4.61 0.49
C SER A 87 7.63 4.57 -0.21
N TYR A 88 7.56 3.95 -1.40
CA TYR A 88 6.35 3.84 -2.21
C TYR A 88 5.76 2.42 -2.22
N MET A 89 6.43 1.42 -1.63
CA MET A 89 5.97 0.01 -1.69
C MET A 89 4.63 -0.25 -0.98
N MET A 90 4.19 0.67 -0.12
CA MET A 90 2.91 0.62 0.56
C MET A 90 2.45 2.07 0.74
N TYR A 91 1.99 2.68 -0.33
CA TYR A 91 1.57 4.07 -0.32
C TYR A 91 0.20 4.23 -0.98
N GLY A 92 -0.73 4.89 -0.30
CA GLY A 92 -2.08 5.07 -0.81
C GLY A 92 -2.77 3.73 -1.07
N CYS A 93 -3.49 3.65 -2.18
CA CYS A 93 -4.34 2.52 -2.55
C CYS A 93 -3.80 1.70 -3.73
N TYR A 94 -2.79 2.19 -4.43
CA TYR A 94 -2.24 1.57 -5.64
C TYR A 94 -0.72 1.37 -5.59
N CYS A 95 0.04 2.13 -4.79
CA CYS A 95 1.47 1.90 -4.73
C CYS A 95 1.77 0.68 -3.84
N GLY A 96 1.86 -0.50 -4.46
CA GLY A 96 2.07 -1.76 -3.76
C GLY A 96 1.79 -2.98 -4.65
N LEU A 97 1.39 -4.09 -4.04
CA LEU A 97 0.95 -5.27 -4.78
C LEU A 97 -0.57 -5.18 -5.03
N GLY A 98 -0.94 -4.89 -6.27
CA GLY A 98 -2.34 -4.66 -6.66
C GLY A 98 -2.81 -3.24 -6.34
N GLY A 99 -4.12 -3.03 -6.37
CA GLY A 99 -4.72 -1.76 -5.97
C GLY A 99 -6.24 -1.81 -6.03
N GLN A 100 -6.90 -1.04 -5.18
CA GLN A 100 -8.36 -0.97 -5.14
C GLN A 100 -8.89 0.41 -4.77
N GLY A 101 -10.14 0.68 -5.14
CA GLY A 101 -10.80 1.93 -4.78
C GLY A 101 -10.18 3.17 -5.44
N TRP A 102 -10.41 4.34 -4.85
CA TRP A 102 -10.01 5.59 -5.48
C TRP A 102 -8.59 6.04 -5.07
N PRO A 103 -7.73 6.53 -5.97
CA PRO A 103 -6.40 7.00 -5.60
C PRO A 103 -6.44 8.19 -4.64
N ARG A 104 -5.59 8.16 -3.61
CA ARG A 104 -5.61 9.11 -2.48
C ARG A 104 -5.00 10.47 -2.83
N ASP A 105 -4.00 10.49 -3.70
CA ASP A 105 -3.31 11.71 -4.11
C ASP A 105 -2.59 11.53 -5.45
N ARG A 106 -1.82 12.55 -5.86
CA ARG A 106 -1.07 12.51 -7.13
C ARG A 106 -0.01 11.40 -7.17
N THR A 107 0.58 11.03 -6.04
CA THR A 107 1.56 9.93 -5.97
C THR A 107 0.83 8.61 -6.23
N ASP A 108 -0.32 8.41 -5.61
CA ASP A 108 -1.15 7.23 -5.79
C ASP A 108 -1.69 7.10 -7.23
N TRP A 109 -2.03 8.23 -7.86
CA TRP A 109 -2.39 8.27 -9.29
C TRP A 109 -1.24 7.84 -10.22
N CYS A 110 0.02 8.08 -9.85
CA CYS A 110 1.16 7.56 -10.62
C CYS A 110 1.20 6.03 -10.58
N CYS A 111 0.88 5.44 -9.42
CA CYS A 111 0.85 3.99 -9.22
C CYS A 111 -0.35 3.35 -9.93
N HIS A 112 -1.54 3.96 -9.85
CA HIS A 112 -2.69 3.52 -10.65
C HIS A 112 -2.35 3.49 -12.16
N ARG A 113 -1.68 4.53 -12.68
CA ARG A 113 -1.26 4.55 -14.08
C ARG A 113 -0.21 3.48 -14.41
N HIS A 114 0.67 3.18 -13.47
CA HIS A 114 1.67 2.12 -13.59
C HIS A 114 1.00 0.74 -13.65
N ASP A 115 0.03 0.48 -12.78
CA ASP A 115 -0.78 -0.73 -12.79
C ASP A 115 -1.53 -0.92 -14.11
N CYS A 116 -2.12 0.15 -14.65
CA CYS A 116 -2.73 0.12 -15.98
C CYS A 116 -1.72 -0.26 -17.08
N CYS A 117 -0.51 0.32 -17.05
CA CYS A 117 0.55 0.01 -18.00
C CYS A 117 1.01 -1.45 -17.89
N TYR A 118 1.10 -1.97 -16.67
CA TYR A 118 1.40 -3.37 -16.42
C TYR A 118 0.29 -4.31 -16.89
N GLY A 119 -0.98 -3.94 -16.71
CA GLY A 119 -2.12 -4.68 -17.27
C GLY A 119 -2.05 -4.78 -18.80
N GLU A 120 -1.65 -3.71 -19.49
CA GLU A 120 -1.41 -3.74 -20.94
C GLU A 120 -0.22 -4.63 -21.32
N ALA A 121 0.87 -4.56 -20.56
CA ALA A 121 2.03 -5.41 -20.78
C ALA A 121 1.67 -6.90 -20.63
N GLU A 122 0.85 -7.24 -19.65
CA GLU A 122 0.35 -8.60 -19.43
C GLU A 122 -0.57 -9.06 -20.56
N MET A 123 -1.50 -8.21 -21.02
CA MET A 123 -2.31 -8.49 -22.21
C MET A 123 -1.47 -8.66 -23.47
N ALA A 124 -0.34 -7.97 -23.57
CA ALA A 124 0.63 -8.14 -24.64
C ALA A 124 1.47 -9.43 -24.49
N GLY A 125 1.35 -10.17 -23.39
CA GLY A 125 2.06 -11.44 -23.13
C GLY A 125 3.40 -11.28 -22.39
N CYS A 126 3.64 -10.14 -21.75
CA CYS A 126 4.81 -9.89 -20.94
C CYS A 126 4.60 -10.29 -19.48
N ARG A 127 5.67 -10.67 -18.77
CA ARG A 127 5.62 -11.06 -17.36
C ARG A 127 6.17 -9.93 -16.48
N THR A 128 5.32 -8.97 -16.14
CA THR A 128 5.59 -7.77 -15.33
C THR A 128 6.38 -8.02 -14.04
N MET A 129 6.19 -9.18 -13.42
CA MET A 129 6.82 -9.53 -12.14
C MET A 129 8.12 -10.33 -12.26
N THR A 130 8.46 -10.86 -13.44
CA THR A 130 9.59 -11.80 -13.62
C THR A 130 10.53 -11.48 -14.76
N ASP A 131 10.03 -10.80 -15.80
CA ASP A 131 10.86 -10.33 -16.90
C ASP A 131 11.75 -9.19 -16.41
N LYS A 132 12.97 -9.15 -16.94
CA LYS A 132 14.00 -8.19 -16.55
C LYS A 132 14.46 -7.46 -17.77
N TYR A 133 14.93 -6.24 -17.57
CA TYR A 133 15.52 -5.45 -18.63
C TYR A 133 16.77 -4.75 -18.11
N ASN A 134 17.76 -4.58 -18.99
CA ASN A 134 18.99 -3.87 -18.68
C ASN A 134 18.86 -2.42 -19.13
N TRP A 135 18.97 -1.48 -18.20
CA TRP A 135 18.78 -0.05 -18.44
C TRP A 135 19.89 0.77 -17.79
N THR A 136 20.07 2.00 -18.25
CA THR A 136 20.98 2.99 -17.67
C THR A 136 20.20 4.21 -17.16
N CYS A 137 20.77 4.92 -16.18
CA CYS A 137 20.19 6.16 -15.66
C CYS A 137 20.99 7.34 -16.19
N GLU A 138 20.39 8.14 -17.07
CA GLU A 138 20.99 9.35 -17.63
C GLU A 138 20.13 10.55 -17.24
N ASP A 139 20.72 11.59 -16.64
CA ASP A 139 20.00 12.80 -16.20
C ASP A 139 18.71 12.56 -15.40
N ARG A 140 18.74 11.54 -14.53
CA ARG A 140 17.60 11.09 -13.71
C ARG A 140 16.43 10.58 -14.56
N VAL A 141 16.72 9.98 -15.71
CA VAL A 141 15.77 9.35 -16.62
C VAL A 141 16.30 7.95 -16.97
N PRO A 142 15.52 6.89 -16.73
CA PRO A 142 15.83 5.56 -17.26
C PRO A 142 15.86 5.55 -18.80
N ASP A 143 16.97 5.11 -19.40
CA ASP A 143 17.04 4.82 -20.82
C ASP A 143 16.37 3.47 -21.12
N CYS A 144 15.42 3.52 -22.06
CA CYS A 144 14.68 2.35 -22.54
C CYS A 144 14.81 2.17 -24.05
N ASP A 145 15.48 3.09 -24.76
CA ASP A 145 15.48 3.09 -26.22
C ASP A 145 16.51 2.12 -26.79
N SER A 146 17.57 1.85 -26.04
CA SER A 146 18.60 0.83 -26.31
C SER A 146 18.09 -0.62 -26.20
N LEU A 147 16.91 -0.85 -25.61
CA LEU A 147 16.30 -2.16 -25.45
C LEU A 147 15.73 -2.70 -26.77
N LYS A 148 15.99 -3.98 -27.04
CA LYS A 148 15.58 -4.69 -28.27
C LYS A 148 14.39 -5.61 -28.06
N ASP A 149 14.32 -6.30 -26.92
CA ASP A 149 13.18 -7.16 -26.62
C ASP A 149 11.92 -6.32 -26.40
N ARG A 150 10.80 -6.83 -26.92
CA ARG A 150 9.52 -6.12 -26.87
C ARG A 150 9.05 -5.93 -25.44
N CYS A 151 9.12 -6.97 -24.61
CA CYS A 151 8.64 -6.92 -23.24
C CYS A 151 9.58 -6.09 -22.36
N GLU A 152 10.89 -6.23 -22.53
CA GLU A 152 11.87 -5.35 -21.87
C GLU A 152 11.55 -3.87 -22.13
N LYS A 153 11.28 -3.52 -23.39
CA LYS A 153 10.99 -2.14 -23.79
C LYS A 153 9.66 -1.62 -23.24
N ILE A 154 8.62 -2.45 -23.23
CA ILE A 154 7.32 -2.08 -22.64
C ILE A 154 7.47 -1.83 -21.14
N LEU A 155 8.06 -2.78 -20.41
CA LEU A 155 8.22 -2.70 -18.96
C LEU A 155 9.10 -1.51 -18.55
N CYS A 156 10.23 -1.29 -19.22
CA CYS A 156 11.08 -0.13 -18.98
C CYS A 156 10.31 1.19 -19.18
N LYS A 157 9.49 1.29 -20.23
CA LYS A 157 8.68 2.49 -20.47
C LYS A 157 7.63 2.70 -19.39
N CYS A 158 6.96 1.66 -18.93
CA CYS A 158 6.03 1.74 -17.79
C CYS A 158 6.76 2.29 -16.55
N ASP A 159 7.90 1.71 -16.20
CA ASP A 159 8.67 2.09 -15.01
C ASP A 159 9.26 3.50 -15.11
N ARG A 160 9.72 3.88 -16.31
CA ARG A 160 10.22 5.24 -16.60
C ARG A 160 9.13 6.29 -16.40
N GLU A 161 7.93 6.07 -16.95
CA GLU A 161 6.84 7.04 -16.81
C GLU A 161 6.30 7.08 -15.37
N ALA A 162 6.22 5.94 -14.67
CA ALA A 162 5.89 5.89 -13.26
C ALA A 162 6.90 6.69 -12.42
N ALA A 163 8.19 6.43 -12.59
CA ALA A 163 9.25 7.11 -11.86
C ALA A 163 9.30 8.63 -12.14
N LYS A 164 9.06 9.03 -13.40
CA LYS A 164 8.93 10.43 -13.82
C LYS A 164 7.69 11.10 -13.23
N CYS A 165 6.57 10.40 -13.12
CA CYS A 165 5.37 10.87 -12.46
C CYS A 165 5.63 11.09 -10.96
N LEU A 166 6.18 10.09 -10.28
CA LEU A 166 6.54 10.14 -8.86
C LEU A 166 7.53 11.26 -8.54
N ARG A 167 8.46 11.57 -9.46
CA ARG A 167 9.40 12.70 -9.32
C ARG A 167 8.68 14.05 -9.21
N LYS A 168 7.52 14.20 -9.87
CA LYS A 168 6.73 15.44 -9.89
C LYS A 168 5.64 15.47 -8.80
N ALA A 169 5.27 14.32 -8.25
CA ALA A 169 4.23 14.21 -7.25
C ALA A 169 4.77 14.50 -5.82
N PRO A 170 3.99 15.16 -4.95
CA PRO A 170 4.38 15.34 -3.57
C PRO A 170 4.26 14.02 -2.80
N PHE A 171 5.28 13.70 -2.00
CA PHE A 171 5.21 12.57 -1.08
C PHE A 171 4.53 12.98 0.24
N ILE A 172 3.27 12.61 0.42
CA ILE A 172 2.50 12.93 1.62
C ILE A 172 2.61 11.78 2.63
N ARG A 173 3.34 11.98 3.73
CA ARG A 173 3.66 10.93 4.72
C ARG A 173 2.43 10.22 5.32
N ARG A 174 1.28 10.88 5.41
CA ARG A 174 0.04 10.30 5.97
C ARG A 174 -0.51 9.11 5.17
N TYR A 175 -0.14 9.01 3.89
CA TYR A 175 -0.55 7.91 3.02
C TYR A 175 0.49 6.79 2.91
N ALA A 176 1.64 6.93 3.59
CA ALA A 176 2.56 5.81 3.75
C ALA A 176 1.93 4.77 4.70
N LEU A 177 2.00 3.50 4.32
CA LEU A 177 1.33 2.37 4.98
C LEU A 177 -0.19 2.58 5.12
N TRP A 178 -0.81 3.20 4.11
CA TRP A 178 -2.25 3.42 4.11
C TRP A 178 -2.99 2.07 4.09
N PRO A 179 -4.00 1.85 4.95
CA PRO A 179 -4.73 0.59 5.00
C PRO A 179 -5.66 0.39 3.79
N ASP A 180 -5.54 -0.74 3.10
CA ASP A 180 -6.31 -1.08 1.89
C ASP A 180 -7.83 -1.02 2.09
N PHE A 181 -8.34 -1.33 3.30
CA PHE A 181 -9.76 -1.29 3.59
C PHE A 181 -10.35 0.13 3.57
N LEU A 182 -9.51 1.17 3.65
CA LEU A 182 -9.92 2.58 3.55
C LEU A 182 -9.94 3.10 2.10
N CYS A 183 -9.63 2.25 1.12
CA CYS A 183 -9.58 2.65 -0.28
C CYS A 183 -10.97 2.75 -0.94
N GLY A 184 -11.97 2.05 -0.39
CA GLY A 184 -13.33 2.00 -0.93
C GLY A 184 -13.47 1.08 -2.16
N CYS A 185 -14.66 1.07 -2.77
CA CYS A 185 -14.99 0.18 -3.89
C CYS A 185 -15.23 0.92 -5.23
N ASP A 186 -14.94 2.23 -5.29
CA ASP A 186 -15.06 3.02 -6.53
C ASP A 186 -13.73 3.03 -7.27
N TYR A 187 -13.69 2.44 -8.46
CA TYR A 187 -12.46 2.27 -9.23
C TYR A 187 -12.40 3.30 -10.37
N PRO A 188 -11.29 4.07 -10.50
CA PRO A 188 -11.03 4.81 -11.71
C PRO A 188 -10.78 3.86 -12.89
N THR A 189 -11.03 4.36 -14.10
CA THR A 189 -10.69 3.64 -15.32
C THR A 189 -9.24 3.90 -15.73
N CYS A 190 -8.62 2.95 -16.41
CA CYS A 190 -7.38 3.18 -17.12
C CYS A 190 -7.66 4.13 -18.30
N SER A 191 -7.25 5.39 -18.17
CA SER A 191 -7.37 6.37 -19.26
C SER A 191 -6.21 6.19 -20.24
N TYR A 192 -6.53 5.73 -21.45
CA TYR A 192 -5.61 5.71 -22.58
C TYR A 192 -5.40 7.16 -23.07
N TYR A 193 -4.25 7.77 -22.75
CA TYR A 193 -3.84 9.08 -23.26
C TYR A 193 -2.67 8.94 -24.22
#